data_AF-A0A5C5R4X1-F1
#
_entry.id   AF-A0A5C5R4X1-F1
#
_cell.length_a   1.000
_cell.length_b   1.000
_cell.length_c   1.000
_cell.angle_alpha   90.00
_cell.angle_beta   90.00
_cell.angle_gamma   90.00
#
_symmetry.space_group_name_H-M   'P 1'
#
loop_
_entity.id
_entity.type
_entity.pdbx_description
1 polymer ?
#
loop_
_entity_poly.entity_id
_entity_poly.type
_entity_poly.pdbx_seq_one_letter_code
_entity_poly.pdbx_strand_id
1 'polypeptide(L)'
;MARIERTTDLRIAAVQAAAEVQQAKADCVARTGAYAMQQAALVSQMATQLAMAAPTASGDLDYLKTLTVMQLGQVVTDCGRQVNRS
;
A
#
# COMPACT_ATOMS: atom_id res chain seq x y z
N MET A 1 28.74 36.46 8.48
CA MET A 1 27.69 36.05 7.53
C MET A 1 27.94 34.66 6.96
N ALA A 2 29.05 34.38 6.29
CA ALA A 2 29.36 33.09 5.65
C ALA A 2 29.17 31.80 6.50
N ARG A 3 29.40 31.84 7.82
CA ARG A 3 29.19 30.67 8.70
C ARG A 3 27.70 30.35 8.92
N ILE A 4 26.85 31.38 9.02
CA ILE A 4 25.41 31.21 9.25
C ILE A 4 24.75 30.67 7.98
N GLU A 5 25.08 31.24 6.81
CA GLU A 5 24.62 30.76 5.50
C GLU A 5 24.96 29.27 5.31
N ARG A 6 26.23 28.90 5.50
CA ARG A 6 26.65 27.49 5.41
C ARG A 6 25.91 26.57 6.39
N THR A 7 25.59 27.04 7.59
CA THR A 7 24.85 26.23 8.58
C THR A 7 23.38 26.08 8.18
N THR A 8 22.80 27.10 7.58
CA THR A 8 21.43 27.07 7.04
C THR A 8 21.35 26.12 5.85
N ASP A 9 22.29 26.17 4.91
CA ASP A 9 22.30 25.28 3.73
C ASP A 9 22.40 23.81 4.13
N LEU A 10 23.24 23.50 5.13
CA LEU A 10 23.34 22.14 5.68
C LEU A 10 22.03 21.68 6.33
N ARG A 11 21.32 22.58 7.02
CA ARG A 11 20.02 22.26 7.61
C ARG A 11 18.95 22.04 6.55
N ILE A 12 18.94 22.85 5.50
CA ILE A 12 18.03 22.69 4.36
C ILE A 12 18.29 21.34 3.68
N ALA A 13 19.55 21.02 3.39
CA ALA A 13 19.93 19.74 2.79
C ALA A 13 19.51 18.55 3.67
N ALA A 14 19.67 18.65 4.99
CA ALA A 14 19.22 17.61 5.91
C ALA A 14 17.69 17.42 5.91
N VAL A 15 16.92 18.52 5.86
CA VAL A 15 15.46 18.47 5.77
C VAL A 15 15.00 17.89 4.43
N GLN A 16 15.65 18.26 3.33
CA GLN A 16 15.36 17.72 1.99
C GLN A 16 15.62 16.21 1.94
N ALA A 17 16.77 15.76 2.43
CA ALA A 17 17.07 14.33 2.49
C ALA A 17 16.05 13.55 3.34
N ALA A 18 15.62 14.10 4.48
CA ALA A 18 14.57 13.49 5.28
C ALA A 18 13.21 13.44 4.53
N ALA A 19 12.87 14.50 3.80
CA ALA A 19 11.64 14.57 3.01
C ALA A 19 11.66 13.54 1.86
N GLU A 20 12.77 13.39 1.15
CA GLU A 20 12.95 12.39 0.09
C GLU A 20 12.73 10.97 0.61
N VAL A 21 13.29 10.65 1.78
CA VAL A 21 13.08 9.35 2.43
C VAL A 21 11.60 9.15 2.77
N GLN A 22 10.92 10.15 3.32
CA GLN A 22 9.50 10.01 3.64
C GLN A 22 8.61 9.88 2.41
N GLN A 23 8.97 10.58 1.33
CA GLN A 23 8.26 10.45 0.06
C GLN A 23 8.45 9.06 -0.54
N ALA A 24 9.67 8.51 -0.52
CA ALA A 24 9.93 7.15 -0.97
C ALA A 24 9.16 6.09 -0.15
N LYS A 25 9.02 6.31 1.16
CA LYS A 25 8.21 5.46 2.05
C LYS A 25 6.73 5.50 1.66
N ALA A 26 6.18 6.70 1.44
CA ALA A 26 4.80 6.87 0.99
C ALA A 26 4.54 6.20 -0.37
N ASP A 27 5.46 6.38 -1.33
CA ASP A 27 5.38 5.79 -2.66
C ASP A 27 5.41 4.25 -2.60
N CYS A 28 6.23 3.68 -1.73
CA CYS A 28 6.32 2.23 -1.52
C CYS A 28 4.97 1.65 -1.04
N VAL A 29 4.36 2.28 -0.03
CA VAL A 29 3.05 1.86 0.49
C VAL A 29 1.96 2.03 -0.57
N ALA A 30 1.97 3.16 -1.30
CA ALA A 30 1.00 3.43 -2.36
C ALA A 30 1.10 2.39 -3.49
N ARG A 31 2.30 2.05 -3.95
CA ARG A 31 2.52 1.01 -4.98
C ARG A 31 2.07 -0.37 -4.51
N THR A 32 2.37 -0.72 -3.26
CA THR A 32 1.94 -1.99 -2.67
C THR A 32 0.41 -2.07 -2.57
N GLY A 33 -0.23 -0.99 -2.13
CA GLY A 33 -1.68 -0.88 -2.07
C GLY A 33 -2.34 -0.97 -3.45
N ALA A 34 -1.78 -0.28 -4.45
CA ALA A 34 -2.29 -0.33 -5.82
C ALA A 34 -2.21 -1.77 -6.39
N TYR A 35 -1.07 -2.45 -6.20
CA TYR A 35 -0.91 -3.85 -6.62
C TYR A 35 -1.89 -4.78 -5.89
N ALA A 36 -2.04 -4.64 -4.58
CA ALA A 36 -2.96 -5.42 -3.78
C ALA A 36 -4.42 -5.24 -4.26
N MET A 37 -4.84 -4.00 -4.51
CA MET A 37 -6.18 -3.69 -5.00
C MET A 37 -6.44 -4.22 -6.41
N GLN A 38 -5.43 -4.21 -7.28
CA GLN A 38 -5.53 -4.82 -8.60
C GLN A 38 -5.80 -6.34 -8.50
N GLN A 39 -5.10 -7.03 -7.59
CA GLN A 39 -5.33 -8.46 -7.37
C GLN A 39 -6.72 -8.74 -6.76
N ALA A 40 -7.18 -7.90 -5.83
CA ALA A 40 -8.54 -7.99 -5.30
C ALA A 40 -9.61 -7.85 -6.39
N ALA A 41 -9.40 -6.92 -7.34
CA ALA A 41 -10.31 -6.71 -8.45
C ALA A 41 -10.40 -7.95 -9.36
N LEU A 42 -9.27 -8.59 -9.67
CA LEU A 42 -9.23 -9.82 -10.48
C LEU A 42 -9.99 -10.96 -9.78
N VAL A 43 -9.73 -11.17 -8.48
CA VAL A 43 -10.43 -12.18 -7.68
C VAL A 43 -11.93 -11.90 -7.64
N SER A 44 -12.33 -10.64 -7.45
CA SER A 44 -13.75 -10.27 -7.46
C SER A 44 -14.42 -10.51 -8.82
N GLN A 45 -13.73 -10.27 -9.94
CA GLN A 45 -14.28 -10.55 -11.27
C GLN A 45 -14.48 -12.05 -11.47
N MET A 46 -13.49 -12.87 -11.09
CA MET A 46 -13.59 -14.32 -11.13
C MET A 46 -14.74 -14.84 -10.26
N ALA A 47 -14.88 -14.32 -9.04
CA ALA A 47 -15.96 -14.68 -8.13
C ALA A 47 -17.34 -14.40 -8.74
N THR A 48 -17.53 -13.24 -9.40
CA THR A 48 -18.76 -12.92 -10.11
C THR A 48 -19.05 -13.90 -11.24
N GLN A 49 -18.04 -14.28 -12.03
CA GLN A 49 -18.20 -15.26 -13.11
C GLN A 49 -18.55 -16.66 -12.57
N LEU A 50 -17.89 -17.08 -11.49
CA LEU A 50 -18.14 -18.36 -10.82
C LEU A 50 -19.54 -18.42 -10.19
N ALA A 51 -20.02 -17.34 -9.58
CA ALA A 51 -21.36 -17.28 -8.99
C ALA A 51 -22.46 -17.45 -10.06
N MET A 52 -22.24 -16.96 -11.27
CA MET A 52 -23.16 -17.16 -12.40
C MET A 52 -23.18 -18.61 -12.90
N ALA A 53 -22.05 -19.34 -12.78
CA ALA A 53 -21.94 -20.75 -13.18
C ALA A 53 -22.40 -21.71 -12.06
N ALA A 54 -22.24 -21.34 -10.79
CA ALA A 54 -22.56 -22.14 -9.63
C ALA A 54 -23.29 -21.31 -8.55
N PRO A 55 -24.62 -21.10 -8.69
CA PRO A 55 -25.39 -20.23 -7.80
C PRO A 55 -25.38 -20.68 -6.33
N THR A 56 -25.27 -21.98 -6.08
CA THR A 56 -25.23 -22.58 -4.73
C THR A 56 -23.93 -22.28 -3.98
N ALA A 57 -22.83 -21.99 -4.68
CA ALA A 57 -21.54 -21.65 -4.08
C ALA A 57 -21.33 -20.13 -3.91
N SER A 58 -22.31 -19.30 -4.32
CA SER A 58 -22.21 -17.84 -4.29
C SER A 58 -21.91 -17.26 -2.90
N GLY A 59 -22.47 -17.86 -1.85
CA GLY A 59 -22.20 -17.45 -0.45
C GLY A 59 -20.75 -17.66 -0.03
N ASP A 60 -20.17 -18.82 -0.36
CA ASP A 60 -18.77 -19.13 -0.06
C ASP A 60 -17.81 -18.23 -0.88
N LEU A 61 -18.19 -17.90 -2.12
CA LEU A 61 -17.42 -16.98 -2.97
C LEU A 61 -17.41 -15.55 -2.43
N ASP A 62 -18.54 -15.07 -1.88
CA ASP A 62 -18.61 -13.74 -1.26
C ASP A 62 -17.82 -13.68 0.06
N TYR A 63 -17.83 -14.78 0.81
CA TYR A 63 -16.97 -14.96 1.98
C TYR A 63 -15.48 -14.94 1.63
N LEU A 64 -15.07 -15.69 0.61
CA LEU A 64 -13.68 -15.71 0.12
C LEU A 64 -13.23 -14.34 -0.40
N LYS A 65 -14.10 -13.62 -1.11
CA LYS A 65 -13.85 -12.24 -1.55
C LYS A 65 -13.60 -11.32 -0.35
N THR A 66 -14.46 -11.39 0.66
CA THR A 66 -14.33 -10.58 1.88
C THR A 66 -13.03 -10.86 2.63
N LEU A 67 -12.70 -12.14 2.84
CA LEU A 67 -11.44 -12.54 3.46
C LEU A 67 -10.22 -12.04 2.67
N THR A 68 -10.26 -12.14 1.35
CA THR A 68 -9.17 -11.69 0.48
C THR A 68 -8.93 -10.18 0.64
N VAL A 69 -9.99 -9.38 0.63
CA VAL A 69 -9.88 -7.92 0.82
C VAL A 69 -9.32 -7.59 2.20
N MET A 70 -9.77 -8.29 3.25
CA MET A 70 -9.26 -8.09 4.61
C MET A 70 -7.77 -8.41 4.72
N GLN A 71 -7.33 -9.54 4.18
CA GLN A 71 -5.93 -9.95 4.22
C GLN A 71 -5.03 -8.99 3.42
N LEU A 72 -5.50 -8.49 2.28
CA LEU A 72 -4.78 -7.47 1.52
C LEU A 72 -4.63 -6.16 2.32
N GLY A 73 -5.68 -5.75 3.04
CA GLY A 73 -5.60 -4.62 3.97
C GLY A 73 -4.55 -4.83 5.06
N GLN A 74 -4.44 -6.04 5.61
CA GLN A 74 -3.40 -6.38 6.59
C GLN A 74 -1.99 -6.29 5.98
N VAL A 75 -1.77 -6.84 4.78
CA VAL A 75 -0.48 -6.78 4.08
C VAL A 75 -0.04 -5.34 3.82
N VAL A 76 -0.95 -4.46 3.37
CA VAL A 76 -0.64 -3.03 3.16
C VAL A 76 -0.29 -2.35 4.48
N THR A 77 -1.02 -2.67 5.55
CA THR A 77 -0.76 -2.10 6.89
C THR A 77 0.60 -2.57 7.43
N ASP A 78 0.94 -3.84 7.26
CA ASP A 78 2.21 -4.40 7.71
C ASP A 78 3.39 -3.86 6.90
N CYS A 79 3.21 -3.69 5.58
CA CYS A 79 4.17 -2.99 4.72
C CYS A 79 4.41 -1.56 5.24
N GLY A 80 3.34 -0.81 5.55
CA GLY A 80 3.45 0.52 6.14
C GLY A 80 4.24 0.54 7.45
N ARG A 81 4.01 -0.45 8.34
CA ARG A 81 4.77 -0.58 9.60
C ARG A 81 6.24 -0.91 9.34
N GLN A 82 6.54 -1.79 8.40
CA GLN A 82 7.90 -2.22 8.09
C GLN A 82 8.71 -1.07 7.48
N VAL A 83 8.13 -0.38 6.51
CA VAL A 83 8.71 0.79 5.83
C VAL A 83 8.89 1.98 6.80
N ASN A 84 7.99 2.15 7.77
CA ASN A 84 8.16 3.19 8.78
C ASN A 84 9.33 2.92 9.74
N ARG A 85 9.65 1.63 9.99
CA ARG A 85 10.73 1.21 10.91
C ARG A 85 12.12 1.14 10.25
N SER A 86 12.20 1.04 8.92
CA SER A 86 13.45 1.09 8.14
C SER A 86 13.97 2.50 7.96
#